data_AF-A0A525VJ55-F1
#
_entry.id   AF-A0A525VJ55-F1
#
_cell.length_a   1.000
_cell.length_b   1.000
_cell.length_c   1.000
_cell.angle_alpha   90.00
_cell.angle_beta   90.00
_cell.angle_gamma   90.00
#
_symmetry.space_group_name_H-M   'P 1'
#
loop_
_entity.id
_entity.type
_entity.pdbx_description
1 polymer ?
#
loop_
_entity_poly.entity_id
_entity_poly.type
_entity_poly.pdbx_seq_one_letter_code
_entity_poly.pdbx_strand_id
1 'polypeptide(L)'
;MPYDFPQCLVGRVAPEVYSRWLQPKAVVHVKRDRTRGNTNATTTEYKQAIHCAVVKSSGRDAYTGEELNWSLISQYDNKKSKALGRSYKKELALLPTVDHVGDGLGKPDFVISSWPHQ
;
A
#
# COMPACT_ATOMS: atom_id res chain seq x y z
N MET A 1 2.85 -7.10 -15.41
CA MET A 1 1.69 -6.86 -14.54
C MET A 1 0.46 -7.08 -15.40
N PRO A 2 -0.53 -7.89 -14.99
CA PRO A 2 -1.69 -8.19 -15.84
C PRO A 2 -2.76 -7.09 -15.87
N TYR A 3 -2.47 -5.90 -15.34
CA TYR A 3 -3.41 -4.77 -15.24
C TYR A 3 -2.73 -3.48 -15.71
N ASP A 4 -3.52 -2.54 -16.25
CA ASP A 4 -3.05 -1.24 -16.71
C ASP A 4 -2.49 -0.39 -15.57
N PHE A 5 -1.61 0.55 -15.91
CA PHE A 5 -1.06 1.46 -14.91
C PHE A 5 -2.18 2.42 -14.40
N PRO A 6 -2.34 2.63 -13.08
CA PRO A 6 -3.42 3.48 -12.58
C PRO A 6 -3.27 4.92 -13.08
N GLN A 7 -4.31 5.46 -13.72
CA GLN A 7 -4.27 6.80 -14.29
C GLN A 7 -3.99 7.89 -13.24
N CYS A 8 -4.46 7.69 -12.01
CA CYS A 8 -4.21 8.60 -10.88
C CYS A 8 -2.73 8.70 -10.49
N LEU A 9 -1.87 7.80 -10.98
CA LEU A 9 -0.43 7.76 -10.69
C LEU A 9 0.44 8.30 -11.84
N VAL A 10 -0.14 8.58 -13.00
CA VAL A 10 0.58 9.13 -14.16
C VAL A 10 1.20 10.47 -13.77
N GLY A 11 2.51 10.59 -14.03
CA GLY A 11 3.29 11.77 -13.66
C GLY A 11 3.66 11.88 -12.17
N ARG A 12 3.17 10.98 -11.30
CA ARG A 12 3.47 10.97 -9.86
C ARG A 12 4.53 9.94 -9.47
N VAL A 13 4.52 8.80 -10.16
CA VAL A 13 5.48 7.71 -9.94
C VAL A 13 5.68 6.90 -11.22
N ALA A 14 6.88 6.34 -11.40
CA ALA A 14 7.17 5.47 -12.53
C ALA A 14 6.44 4.11 -12.40
N PRO A 15 5.95 3.52 -13.50
CA PRO A 15 5.27 2.22 -13.49
C PRO A 15 6.09 1.10 -12.84
N GLU A 16 7.41 1.11 -13.01
CA GLU A 16 8.33 0.12 -12.45
C GLU A 16 8.43 0.23 -10.93
N VAL A 17 8.41 1.47 -10.41
CA VAL A 17 8.44 1.74 -8.97
C VAL A 17 7.13 1.30 -8.33
N TYR A 18 5.99 1.57 -8.98
CA TYR A 18 4.69 1.05 -8.55
C TYR A 18 4.65 -0.48 -8.55
N SER A 19 5.15 -1.11 -9.62
CA SER A 19 5.22 -2.56 -9.75
C SER A 19 6.06 -3.20 -8.63
N ARG A 20 7.23 -2.60 -8.35
CA ARG A 20 8.11 -3.02 -7.26
C ARG A 20 7.50 -2.80 -5.88
N TRP A 21 6.69 -1.75 -5.68
CA TRP A 21 5.98 -1.49 -4.43
C TRP A 21 4.83 -2.48 -4.21
N LEU A 22 4.08 -2.85 -5.26
CA LEU A 22 2.89 -3.70 -5.16
C LEU A 22 3.22 -5.12 -4.66
N GLN A 23 4.33 -5.69 -5.12
CA GLN A 23 4.77 -7.04 -4.75
C GLN A 23 4.94 -7.25 -3.23
N PRO A 24 5.82 -6.52 -2.52
CA PRO A 24 6.04 -6.71 -1.10
C PRO A 24 4.80 -6.39 -0.27
N LYS A 25 3.96 -5.44 -0.70
CA LYS A 25 2.69 -5.14 -0.02
C LYS A 25 1.76 -6.36 -0.05
N ALA A 26 1.52 -6.95 -1.22
CA ALA A 26 0.71 -8.15 -1.33
C ALA A 26 1.27 -9.32 -0.50
N VAL A 27 2.60 -9.55 -0.52
CA VAL A 27 3.24 -10.65 0.22
C VAL A 27 3.06 -10.49 1.74
N VAL A 28 3.24 -9.30 2.27
CA VAL A 28 3.10 -9.05 3.72
C VAL A 28 1.66 -9.33 4.17
N HIS A 29 0.66 -8.87 3.43
CA HIS A 29 -0.74 -9.12 3.77
C HIS A 29 -1.12 -10.60 3.64
N VAL A 30 -0.69 -11.29 2.59
CA VAL A 30 -0.89 -12.75 2.46
C VAL A 30 -0.28 -13.50 3.64
N LYS A 31 0.95 -13.17 4.03
CA LYS A 31 1.61 -13.81 5.17
C LYS A 31 0.84 -13.55 6.48
N ARG A 32 0.37 -12.32 6.68
CA ARG A 32 -0.41 -11.93 7.87
C ARG A 32 -1.71 -12.73 7.94
N ASP A 33 -2.44 -12.81 6.85
CA ASP A 33 -3.78 -13.39 6.83
C ASP A 33 -3.74 -14.93 6.83
N ARG A 34 -2.72 -15.55 6.21
CA ARG A 34 -2.44 -16.99 6.39
C ARG A 34 -2.19 -17.36 7.84
N THR A 35 -1.43 -16.53 8.58
CA THR A 35 -1.20 -16.72 10.01
C THR A 35 -2.50 -16.66 10.83
N ARG A 36 -3.50 -15.91 10.34
CA ARG A 36 -4.82 -15.80 10.96
C ARG A 36 -5.78 -16.94 10.59
N GLY A 37 -5.40 -17.84 9.68
CA GLY A 37 -6.21 -18.99 9.26
C GLY A 37 -6.75 -18.91 7.83
N ASN A 38 -6.47 -17.85 7.07
CA ASN A 38 -6.85 -17.76 5.66
C ASN A 38 -5.88 -18.56 4.77
N THR A 39 -6.05 -19.88 4.74
CA THR A 39 -5.18 -20.82 4.00
C THR A 39 -5.21 -20.60 2.48
N ASN A 40 -6.30 -20.02 1.96
CA ASN A 40 -6.50 -19.78 0.54
C ASN A 40 -5.91 -18.45 0.05
N ALA A 41 -5.37 -17.59 0.93
CA ALA A 41 -4.83 -16.30 0.53
C ALA A 41 -3.70 -16.44 -0.50
N THR A 42 -3.88 -15.85 -1.69
CA THR A 42 -2.88 -15.87 -2.76
C THR A 42 -2.29 -14.48 -3.04
N THR A 43 -1.01 -14.42 -3.43
CA THR A 43 -0.37 -13.14 -3.77
C THR A 43 -1.00 -12.49 -5.01
N THR A 44 -1.51 -13.27 -5.96
CA THR A 44 -2.14 -12.75 -7.17
C THR A 44 -3.43 -12.01 -6.85
N GLU A 45 -4.32 -12.60 -6.05
CA GLU A 45 -5.58 -11.95 -5.64
C GLU A 45 -5.31 -10.69 -4.80
N TYR A 46 -4.32 -10.74 -3.91
CA TYR A 46 -3.98 -9.59 -3.08
C TYR A 46 -3.38 -8.45 -3.91
N LYS A 47 -2.53 -8.74 -4.91
CA LYS A 47 -2.06 -7.71 -5.85
C LYS A 47 -3.22 -7.06 -6.59
N GLN A 48 -4.18 -7.86 -7.04
CA GLN A 48 -5.36 -7.35 -7.73
C GLN A 48 -6.21 -6.47 -6.83
N ALA A 49 -6.50 -6.94 -5.61
CA ALA A 49 -7.30 -6.19 -4.65
C ALA A 49 -6.63 -4.87 -4.25
N ILE A 50 -5.31 -4.88 -4.00
CA ILE A 50 -4.54 -3.66 -3.72
C ILE A 50 -4.56 -2.74 -4.94
N HIS A 51 -4.39 -3.26 -6.16
CA HIS A 51 -4.45 -2.45 -7.37
C HIS A 51 -5.83 -1.78 -7.55
N CYS A 52 -6.91 -2.53 -7.36
CA CYS A 52 -8.27 -1.99 -7.35
C CYS A 52 -8.44 -0.89 -6.28
N ALA A 53 -7.88 -1.09 -5.08
CA ALA A 53 -7.88 -0.07 -4.02
C ALA A 53 -7.14 1.20 -4.45
N VAL A 54 -5.99 1.08 -5.12
CA VAL A 54 -5.26 2.23 -5.69
C VAL A 54 -6.11 2.98 -6.71
N VAL A 55 -6.72 2.26 -7.66
CA VAL A 55 -7.59 2.88 -8.67
C VAL A 55 -8.77 3.59 -8.00
N LYS A 56 -9.45 2.92 -7.07
CA LYS A 56 -10.59 3.47 -6.32
C LYS A 56 -10.22 4.70 -5.49
N SER A 57 -9.04 4.69 -4.87
CA SER A 57 -8.54 5.80 -4.05
C SER A 57 -8.37 7.10 -4.84
N SER A 58 -8.19 7.01 -6.16
CA SER A 58 -7.84 8.15 -7.02
C SER A 58 -6.62 8.93 -6.50
N GLY A 59 -5.71 8.24 -5.81
CA GLY A 59 -4.50 8.82 -5.23
C GLY A 59 -4.71 9.54 -3.89
N ARG A 60 -5.86 9.37 -3.23
CA ARG A 60 -6.20 10.02 -1.95
C ARG A 60 -6.29 9.02 -0.81
N ASP A 61 -6.13 9.53 0.41
CA ASP A 61 -6.36 8.80 1.65
C ASP A 61 -7.85 8.45 1.79
N ALA A 62 -8.15 7.19 2.10
CA ALA A 62 -9.52 6.71 2.22
C ALA A 62 -10.28 7.28 3.43
N TYR A 63 -9.57 7.71 4.47
CA TYR A 63 -10.16 8.19 5.73
C TYR A 63 -10.17 9.72 5.80
N THR A 64 -9.10 10.39 5.36
CA THR A 64 -8.99 11.85 5.44
C THR A 64 -9.36 12.55 4.14
N GLY A 65 -9.31 11.84 3.01
CA GLY A 65 -9.48 12.42 1.67
C GLY A 65 -8.27 13.24 1.19
N GLU A 66 -7.19 13.30 1.98
CA GLU A 66 -5.98 14.04 1.63
C GLU A 66 -5.26 13.41 0.43
N GLU A 67 -4.55 14.22 -0.33
CA GLU A 67 -3.76 13.73 -1.45
C GLU A 67 -2.50 13.02 -0.97
N LEU A 68 -2.35 11.75 -1.32
CA LEU A 68 -1.20 10.96 -0.93
C LEU A 68 0.01 11.28 -1.82
N ASN A 69 1.18 11.28 -1.21
CA ASN A 69 2.42 11.51 -1.91
C ASN A 69 3.01 10.19 -2.44
N TRP A 70 2.56 9.80 -3.63
CA TRP A 70 2.99 8.57 -4.31
C TRP A 70 4.46 8.54 -4.71
N SER A 71 5.16 9.68 -4.72
CA SER A 71 6.60 9.68 -4.92
C SER A 71 7.33 8.95 -3.78
N LEU A 72 6.77 8.93 -2.57
CA LEU A 72 7.39 8.34 -1.37
C LEU A 72 7.39 6.81 -1.37
N ILE A 73 6.63 6.15 -2.25
CA ILE A 73 6.60 4.69 -2.27
C ILE A 73 7.99 4.12 -2.57
N SER A 74 8.35 3.04 -1.88
CA SER A 74 9.68 2.42 -1.96
C SER A 74 10.86 3.32 -1.49
N GLN A 75 10.60 4.49 -0.89
CA GLN A 75 11.65 5.38 -0.35
C GLN A 75 11.90 5.23 1.16
N TYR A 76 11.20 4.33 1.84
CA TYR A 76 11.39 4.12 3.28
C TYR A 76 12.79 3.57 3.58
N ASP A 77 13.54 4.27 4.44
CA ASP A 77 14.91 3.96 4.83
C ASP A 77 14.97 3.57 6.31
N ASN A 78 15.30 2.30 6.55
CA ASN A 78 15.42 1.74 7.89
C ASN A 78 16.53 2.40 8.72
N LYS A 79 17.63 2.85 8.09
CA LYS A 79 18.74 3.52 8.80
C LYS A 79 18.29 4.89 9.29
N LYS A 80 17.63 5.68 8.43
CA LYS A 80 17.05 6.98 8.83
C LYS A 80 15.97 6.82 9.89
N SER A 81 15.11 5.80 9.76
CA SER A 81 14.10 5.50 10.78
C SER A 81 14.71 5.20 12.15
N LYS A 82 15.79 4.40 12.20
CA LYS A 82 16.51 4.10 13.45
C LYS A 82 17.23 5.31 14.05
N ALA A 83 17.80 6.17 13.21
CA ALA A 83 18.58 7.32 13.67
C ALA A 83 17.71 8.53 14.07
N LEU A 84 16.65 8.82 13.32
CA LEU A 84 15.85 10.05 13.45
C LEU A 84 14.46 9.81 14.05
N GLY A 85 14.01 8.55 14.13
CA GLY A 85 12.77 8.15 14.79
C GLY A 85 11.54 8.93 14.31
N ARG A 86 10.90 9.66 15.23
CA ARG A 86 9.65 10.41 14.97
C ARG A 86 9.83 11.49 13.91
N SER A 87 10.98 12.17 13.86
CA SER A 87 11.21 13.26 12.90
C SER A 87 11.18 12.73 11.46
N TYR A 88 11.82 11.59 11.21
CA TYR A 88 11.78 10.94 9.90
C TYR A 88 10.37 10.46 9.52
N LYS A 89 9.62 9.91 10.48
CA LYS A 89 8.25 9.46 10.21
C LYS A 89 7.30 10.62 9.84
N LYS A 90 7.53 11.83 10.36
CA LYS A 90 6.75 13.02 9.98
C LYS A 90 6.94 13.39 8.51
N GLU A 91 8.15 13.26 7.97
CA GLU A 91 8.43 13.50 6.55
C GLU A 91 7.68 12.52 5.64
N LEU A 92 7.28 11.37 6.17
CA LEU A 92 6.53 10.33 5.49
C LEU A 92 5.03 10.36 5.80
N ALA A 93 4.50 11.45 6.38
CA ALA A 93 3.09 11.51 6.79
C ALA A 93 2.14 11.11 5.66
N LEU A 94 2.36 11.61 4.43
CA LEU A 94 1.52 11.32 3.27
C LEU A 94 1.98 10.10 2.44
N LEU A 95 2.86 9.24 2.98
CA LEU A 95 3.29 8.01 2.30
C LEU A 95 2.09 7.08 2.09
N PRO A 96 1.78 6.65 0.84
CA PRO A 96 0.73 5.67 0.61
C PRO A 96 1.02 4.33 1.27
N THR A 97 0.02 3.82 1.98
CA THR A 97 0.00 2.53 2.65
C THR A 97 -1.24 1.75 2.27
N VAL A 98 -1.22 0.44 2.54
CA VAL A 98 -2.32 -0.47 2.22
C VAL A 98 -2.91 -0.92 3.54
N ASP A 99 -4.18 -0.62 3.77
CA ASP A 99 -4.90 -1.07 4.95
C ASP A 99 -6.03 -2.04 4.60
N HIS A 100 -6.25 -3.03 5.46
CA HIS A 100 -7.19 -4.11 5.23
C HIS A 100 -8.57 -3.73 5.73
N VAL A 101 -9.60 -3.90 4.89
CA VAL A 101 -10.98 -3.76 5.30
C VAL A 101 -11.44 -5.12 5.86
N GLY A 102 -11.72 -5.18 7.16
CA GLY A 102 -12.17 -6.41 7.84
C GLY A 102 -11.08 -7.25 8.51
N ASP A 103 -11.42 -8.50 8.85
CA ASP A 103 -10.61 -9.37 9.71
C ASP A 103 -9.46 -10.13 8.98
N GLY A 104 -9.52 -10.19 7.65
CA GLY A 104 -8.54 -10.88 6.80
C GLY A 104 -8.79 -12.38 6.62
N LEU A 105 -9.96 -12.89 7.02
CA LEU A 105 -10.30 -14.32 6.90
C LEU A 105 -11.02 -14.66 5.60
N GLY A 106 -11.51 -13.65 4.87
CA GLY A 106 -12.27 -13.80 3.64
C GLY A 106 -11.51 -13.37 2.38
N LYS A 107 -12.27 -12.89 1.39
CA LYS A 107 -11.69 -12.28 0.19
C LYS A 107 -10.88 -11.03 0.58
N PRO A 108 -9.73 -10.77 -0.07
CA PRO A 108 -8.95 -9.57 0.21
C PRO A 108 -9.74 -8.32 -0.17
N ASP A 109 -9.87 -7.40 0.79
CA ASP A 109 -10.44 -6.07 0.58
C ASP A 109 -9.54 -5.04 1.25
N PHE A 110 -9.23 -3.97 0.52
CA PHE A 110 -8.21 -3.01 0.90
C PHE A 110 -8.63 -1.58 0.60
N VAL A 111 -8.09 -0.66 1.39
CA VAL A 111 -8.09 0.78 1.12
C VAL A 111 -6.66 1.32 1.15
N ILE A 112 -6.46 2.48 0.54
CA ILE A 112 -5.18 3.18 0.60
C ILE A 112 -5.30 4.31 1.63
N SER A 113 -4.35 4.36 2.55
CA SER A 113 -4.29 5.37 3.60
C SER A 113 -2.86 5.84 3.81
N SER A 114 -2.69 6.95 4.50
CA SER A 114 -1.43 7.58 4.84
C SER A 114 -0.76 6.91 6.05
N TRP A 115 0.56 7.07 6.17
CA TRP A 115 1.42 6.32 7.10
C TRP A 115 1.36 6.69 8.61
N PRO A 116 0.46 7.54 9.14
CA PRO A 116 0.20 7.53 10.59
C PRO A 116 -1.03 6.72 11.00
N HIS A 117 -1.85 6.20 10.08
CA HIS A 117 -3.09 5.48 10.43
C HIS A 117 -2.94 3.96 10.64
N GLN A 118 -1.73 3.41 10.52
CA GLN A 118 -1.43 1.99 10.77
C GLN A 118 -0.91 1.69 12.18
#